data_AF-A0A109JZ05-F1
#
_entry.id   AF-A0A109JZ05-F1
#
_cell.length_a   1.000
_cell.length_b   1.000
_cell.length_c   1.000
_cell.angle_alpha   90.00
_cell.angle_beta   90.00
_cell.angle_gamma   90.00
#
_symmetry.space_group_name_H-M   'P 1'
#
loop_
_entity.id
_entity.type
_entity.pdbx_description
1 polymer ?
#
loop_
_entity_poly.entity_id
_entity_poly.type
_entity_poly.pdbx_seq_one_letter_code
_entity_poly.pdbx_strand_id
1 'polypeptide(L)' 'MAIPRSEIAMRTEPRCSQCDGEDPNIISLRNPAGERFCGRLCLYKGQENFIRWMRRSNAEAAS' A
#
# COMPACT_ATOMS: atom_id res chain seq x y z
N MET A 1 -24.33 27.71 11.21
CA MET A 1 -24.53 26.25 11.20
C MET A 1 -23.17 25.59 11.09
N ALA A 2 -22.71 24.93 12.16
CA ALA A 2 -21.44 24.23 12.17
C ALA A 2 -21.65 22.82 11.60
N ILE A 3 -20.97 22.51 10.50
CA ILE A 3 -20.96 21.17 9.89
C ILE A 3 -20.26 20.23 10.90
N PRO A 4 -20.92 19.18 11.40
CA PRO A 4 -20.27 18.24 12.31
C PRO A 4 -19.13 17.54 11.57
N ARG A 5 -17.90 17.68 12.08
CA ARG A 5 -16.65 17.12 11.55
C ARG A 5 -16.54 15.60 11.75
N SER A 6 -17.68 14.91 11.73
CA SER A 6 -17.83 13.53 12.20
C SER A 6 -17.88 12.50 11.07
N GLU A 7 -17.30 12.77 9.90
CA GLU A 7 -17.29 11.78 8.80
C GLU A 7 -15.96 11.69 8.06
N ILE A 8 -14.90 12.30 8.58
CA ILE A 8 -13.56 11.76 8.31
C ILE A 8 -13.41 10.66 9.34
N ALA A 9 -13.87 9.46 9.01
CA ALA A 9 -13.40 8.26 9.68
C ALA A 9 -11.88 8.28 9.59
N MET A 10 -11.24 8.84 10.63
CA MET A 10 -9.83 8.64 10.91
C MET A 10 -9.70 7.14 11.12
N ARG A 11 -9.56 6.39 10.02
CA ARG A 11 -9.16 4.98 10.08
C ARG A 11 -7.75 5.01 10.63
N THR A 12 -7.67 4.81 11.94
CA THR A 12 -6.48 5.02 12.78
C THR A 12 -5.34 4.06 12.43
N GLU A 13 -5.61 3.01 11.65
CA GLU A 13 -4.66 1.96 11.38
C GLU A 13 -4.28 1.83 9.90
N PRO A 14 -2.98 1.65 9.60
CA PRO A 14 -2.55 1.35 8.25
C PRO A 14 -3.10 0.03 7.74
N ARG A 15 -3.65 0.06 6.52
CA ARG A 15 -4.02 -1.15 5.78
C ARG A 15 -2.87 -1.64 4.92
N CYS A 16 -2.88 -2.93 4.63
CA CYS A 16 -1.95 -3.51 3.68
C CYS A 16 -2.22 -3.00 2.26
N SER A 17 -1.19 -2.45 1.59
CA SER A 17 -1.29 -2.00 0.20
C SER A 17 -1.63 -3.13 -0.80
N GLN A 18 -1.45 -4.41 -0.43
CA GLN A 18 -1.66 -5.55 -1.33
C GLN A 18 -3.00 -6.27 -1.15
N CYS A 19 -3.51 -6.39 0.07
CA CYS A 19 -4.75 -7.14 0.36
C CYS A 19 -5.78 -6.33 1.15
N ASP A 20 -5.49 -5.06 1.43
CA ASP A 20 -6.35 -4.17 2.21
C ASP A 20 -6.60 -4.68 3.65
N GLY A 21 -5.83 -5.64 4.15
CA GLY A 21 -5.95 -6.16 5.51
C GLY A 21 -5.63 -5.10 6.57
N GLU A 22 -6.48 -5.01 7.59
CA GLU A 22 -6.35 -4.13 8.77
C GLU A 22 -5.82 -4.96 9.95
N ASP A 23 -4.66 -5.62 9.78
CA ASP A 23 -4.13 -6.50 10.83
C ASP A 23 -3.15 -5.73 11.76
N PRO A 24 -3.53 -5.46 13.03
CA PRO A 24 -2.73 -4.68 13.98
C PRO A 24 -1.45 -5.40 14.45
N ASN A 25 -1.35 -6.72 14.27
CA ASN A 25 -0.32 -7.54 14.90
C ASN A 25 0.78 -8.00 13.94
N ILE A 26 0.68 -7.69 12.65
CA ILE A 26 1.70 -8.12 11.70
C ILE A 26 2.76 -7.03 11.56
N ILE A 27 4.04 -7.43 11.64
CA ILE A 27 5.20 -6.60 11.34
C ILE A 27 4.94 -5.87 10.01
N SER A 28 4.61 -4.58 10.11
CA SER A 28 4.34 -3.72 8.95
C SER A 28 5.64 -3.54 8.19
N LEU A 29 5.92 -4.44 7.25
CA LEU A 29 7.06 -4.30 6.34
C LEU A 29 6.81 -3.09 5.45
N ARG A 30 7.83 -2.24 5.29
CA ARG A 30 7.78 -1.05 4.44
C ARG A 30 8.67 -1.22 3.23
N ASN A 31 8.18 -0.84 2.06
CA ASN A 31 9.04 -0.63 0.89
C ASN A 31 9.62 0.80 0.91
N PRO A 32 10.59 1.11 0.02
CA PRO A 32 11.14 2.46 -0.10
C PRO A 32 10.10 3.54 -0.47
N ALA A 33 8.98 3.16 -1.08
CA ALA A 33 7.86 4.04 -1.39
C ALA A 33 6.94 4.32 -0.17
N GLY A 34 7.22 3.69 0.99
CA GLY A 34 6.45 3.87 2.22
C GLY A 34 5.19 3.01 2.32
N GLU A 35 4.92 2.14 1.35
CA GLU A 35 3.79 1.21 1.35
C GLU A 35 3.93 0.17 2.46
N ARG A 36 2.80 -0.21 3.07
CA ARG A 36 2.76 -1.11 4.22
C ARG A 36 2.19 -2.46 3.81
N PHE A 37 2.82 -3.53 4.31
CA PHE A 37 2.40 -4.89 4.01
C PHE A 37 2.17 -5.66 5.31
N CYS A 38 1.04 -6.37 5.39
CA CYS A 38 0.66 -7.23 6.51
C CYS A 38 1.46 -8.54 6.52
N GLY A 39 2.71 -8.54 6.11
CA GLY A 39 3.57 -9.72 6.13
C GLY A 39 4.30 -9.99 4.82
N ARG A 40 5.14 -11.02 4.87
CA ARG A 40 6.17 -11.28 3.86
C ARG A 40 5.60 -11.65 2.49
N LEU A 41 4.50 -12.41 2.46
CA LEU A 41 3.82 -12.78 1.20
C LEU A 41 3.25 -11.54 0.48
N CYS A 42 2.58 -10.66 1.21
CA CYS A 42 2.03 -9.43 0.65
C CYS A 42 3.14 -8.49 0.18
N LEU A 43 4.25 -8.41 0.91
CA LEU A 43 5.43 -7.66 0.49
C LEU A 43 6.01 -8.19 -0.84
N TYR A 44 6.21 -9.51 -0.96
CA TYR A 44 6.76 -10.09 -2.18
C TYR A 44 5.88 -9.82 -3.40
N LYS A 45 4.55 -10.02 -3.27
CA LYS A 45 3.61 -9.68 -4.35
C LYS A 45 3.64 -8.20 -4.72
N GLY A 46 3.74 -7.31 -3.73
CA GLY A 46 3.90 -5.88 -3.96
C GLY A 46 5.17 -5.55 -4.75
N GLN A 47 6.30 -6.18 -4.41
CA GLN A 47 7.56 -6.03 -5.15
C GLN A 47 7.47 -6.53 -6.58
N GLU A 48 6.85 -7.70 -6.83
CA GLU A 48 6.65 -8.23 -8.18
C GLU A 48 5.79 -7.28 -9.04
N ASN A 49 4.73 -6.73 -8.46
CA ASN A 49 3.87 -5.74 -9.13
C ASN A 49 4.64 -4.45 -9.44
N PHE A 50 5.46 -3.97 -8.51
CA PHE A 50 6.31 -2.80 -8.73
C PHE A 50 7.32 -3.03 -9.87
N ILE A 51 8.03 -4.16 -9.88
CA ILE A 51 8.96 -4.52 -10.95
C ILE A 51 8.23 -4.60 -12.29
N ARG A 52 7.04 -5.21 -12.33
CA ARG A 52 6.22 -5.29 -13.55
C ARG A 52 5.81 -3.90 -14.05
N TRP A 53 5.41 -3.00 -13.15
CA TRP A 53 5.09 -1.63 -13.51
C TRP A 53 6.31 -0.90 -14.08
N MET A 54 7.46 -0.95 -13.40
CA MET A 54 8.71 -0.35 -13.88
C MET A 54 9.10 -0.86 -15.28
N ARG A 55 8.96 -2.16 -15.53
CA ARG A 55 9.23 -2.75 -16.86
C ARG A 55 8.32 -2.18 -17.94
N ARG A 56 7.03 -2.00 -17.65
CA ARG A 56 6.07 -1.39 -18.60
C ARG A 56 6.45 0.06 -18.88
N SER A 57 6.68 0.86 -17.83
CA SER A 57 7.04 2.27 -17.97
C SER A 57 8.35 2.46 -18.73
N ASN A 58 9.35 1.59 -18.53
CA ASN A 58 10.59 1.63 -19.30
C ASN A 58 10.37 1.27 -20.78
N ALA A 59 9.48 0.32 -21.08
CA ALA A 59 9.15 -0.03 -22.47
C ALA A 59 8.40 1.11 -23.17
N GLU A 60 7.47 1.79 -22.46
CA GLU A 60 6.77 2.96 -22.97
C GLU A 60 7.72 4.13 -23.22
N ALA A 61 8.71 4.36 -22.34
CA ALA A 61 9.71 5.41 -22.50
C ALA A 61 10.73 5.14 -23.63
N ALA A 62 10.86 3.89 -24.08
CA ALA A 62 11.75 3.50 -25.16
C ALA A 62 11.06 3.47 -26.54
N SER A 63 9.76 3.80 -26.62
CA SER A 63 8.96 3.82 -27.85
C SER A 63 8.80 5.20 -28.46
#